data_AF-A0A4D6KQW0-F1
#
_entry.id   AF-A0A4D6KQW0-F1
#
_cell.length_a   1.000
_cell.length_b   1.000
_cell.length_c   1.000
_cell.angle_alpha   90.00
_cell.angle_beta   90.00
_cell.angle_gamma   90.00
#
_symmetry.space_group_name_H-M   'P 1'
#
loop_
_entity.id
_entity.type
_entity.pdbx_description
1 polymer ?
#
loop_
_entity_poly.entity_id
_entity_poly.type
_entity_poly.pdbx_seq_one_letter_code
_entity_poly.pdbx_strand_id
1 'polypeptide(L)'
;MVEIGNLPALEFLSMRGIQWCWDAICKILKLASEVKHLFMKVEFTGNFEALQPFPESLWNKGDRFGAKMKGRLKLVGSRKLDDVSRTRAEFRKEGVRTISIDLPYLDECKLDFYGLRSCSLTLTSSKIVSLEVQGCSRIRVPESQHLRNLSIFNSAVYMVEIGNLPALEFLSMRGIQWCWDAICKILKLASEVKHLFMKVEFTGNFEALQPFPEVDFVDFFNSHPHLRKFDIHGAMFIALCQKNSLKHGDPGFLIPCLEEVVITMRSPLNAE
;
A
#
# COMPACT_ATOMS: atom_id res chain seq x y z
N MET A 1 8.89 -1.88 28.63
CA MET A 1 8.86 -0.41 28.51
C MET A 1 10.10 -0.05 27.69
N VAL A 2 9.95 0.56 26.51
CA VAL A 2 11.11 1.01 25.72
C VAL A 2 11.21 2.51 25.93
N GLU A 3 12.22 2.95 26.68
CA GLU A 3 12.60 4.36 26.76
C GLU A 3 13.60 4.62 25.65
N ILE A 4 13.18 5.37 24.64
CA ILE A 4 14.06 5.86 23.58
C ILE A 4 14.17 7.36 23.80
N GLY A 5 15.40 7.83 24.05
CA GLY A 5 15.71 9.26 24.12
C GLY A 5 15.46 9.96 22.79
N ASN A 6 15.69 11.26 22.73
CA ASN A 6 15.58 12.03 21.50
C ASN A 6 16.56 11.46 20.46
N LEU A 7 16.09 11.13 19.25
CA LEU A 7 16.90 10.54 18.17
C LEU A 7 17.00 11.48 16.96
N PRO A 8 17.65 12.65 17.09
CA PRO A 8 17.71 13.67 16.04
C PRO A 8 18.58 13.28 14.83
N ALA A 9 19.05 12.03 14.72
CA ALA A 9 19.91 11.57 13.62
C ALA A 9 19.53 10.16 13.14
N LEU A 10 18.30 9.72 13.40
CA LEU A 10 17.86 8.39 13.00
C LEU A 10 17.51 8.38 11.50
N GLU A 11 18.49 8.07 10.67
CA GLU A 11 18.27 7.95 9.21
C GLU A 11 17.52 6.66 8.84
N PHE A 12 17.64 5.62 9.68
CA PHE A 12 17.09 4.29 9.44
C PHE A 12 16.31 3.77 10.66
N LEU A 13 15.05 3.38 10.45
CA LEU A 13 14.20 2.76 11.45
C LEU A 13 13.69 1.40 10.95
N SER A 14 14.08 0.31 11.61
CA SER A 14 13.58 -1.04 11.33
C SER A 14 12.87 -1.64 12.54
N MET A 15 11.57 -1.85 12.44
CA MET A 15 10.76 -2.51 13.47
C MET A 15 10.38 -3.91 12.99
N ARG A 16 11.03 -4.94 13.54
CA ARG A 16 10.82 -6.38 13.22
C ARG A 16 10.50 -7.14 14.51
N GLY A 17 9.63 -8.15 14.45
CA GLY A 17 9.31 -9.02 15.61
C GLY A 17 7.87 -8.89 16.13
N ILE A 18 7.53 -9.72 17.12
CA ILE A 18 6.14 -9.97 17.57
C ILE A 18 5.60 -8.86 18.49
N GLN A 19 4.40 -8.38 18.16
CA GLN A 19 3.47 -7.54 18.93
C GLN A 19 4.01 -6.18 19.42
N TRP A 20 4.11 -5.22 18.50
CA TRP A 20 4.27 -3.81 18.86
C TRP A 20 2.93 -3.21 19.29
N CYS A 21 2.87 -2.61 20.48
CA CYS A 21 1.71 -1.78 20.79
C CYS A 21 1.78 -0.48 19.97
N TRP A 22 0.62 -0.03 19.49
CA TRP A 22 0.55 1.13 18.61
C TRP A 22 1.08 2.41 19.26
N ASP A 23 0.90 2.56 20.57
CA ASP A 23 1.44 3.69 21.32
C ASP A 23 2.97 3.74 21.25
N ALA A 24 3.64 2.59 21.24
CA ALA A 24 5.09 2.52 21.06
C ALA A 24 5.47 2.90 19.63
N ILE A 25 4.76 2.38 18.61
CA ILE A 25 4.98 2.75 17.20
C ILE A 25 4.86 4.27 17.01
N CYS A 26 3.76 4.86 17.48
CA CYS A 26 3.53 6.30 17.42
C CYS A 26 4.61 7.11 18.12
N LYS A 27 5.06 6.68 19.31
CA LYS A 27 6.13 7.37 20.03
C LYS A 27 7.45 7.32 19.28
N ILE A 28 7.81 6.16 18.75
CA ILE A 28 9.04 5.99 17.96
C ILE A 28 8.96 6.87 16.71
N LEU A 29 7.88 6.81 15.94
CA LEU A 29 7.74 7.60 14.71
C LEU A 29 7.68 9.11 14.96
N LYS A 30 7.12 9.55 16.09
CA LYS A 30 7.19 10.97 16.51
C LYS A 30 8.59 11.44 16.82
N LEU A 31 9.44 10.57 17.36
CA LEU A 31 10.85 10.87 17.64
C LEU A 31 11.74 10.76 16.39
N ALA A 32 11.17 10.34 15.26
CA ALA A 32 11.90 9.95 14.07
C ALA A 32 11.58 10.88 12.89
N SER A 33 11.61 12.19 13.14
CA SER A 33 11.23 13.22 12.16
C SER A 33 12.19 13.35 10.97
N GLU A 34 13.40 12.83 11.10
CA GLU A 34 14.45 12.87 10.06
C GLU A 34 14.69 11.50 9.41
N VAL A 35 13.79 10.53 9.61
CA VAL A 35 13.91 9.21 9.00
C VAL A 35 13.80 9.29 7.49
N LYS A 36 14.84 8.79 6.82
CA LYS A 36 14.89 8.59 5.37
C LYS A 36 14.44 7.18 4.98
N HIS A 37 14.72 6.19 5.82
CA HIS A 37 14.39 4.80 5.55
C HIS A 37 13.54 4.19 6.68
N LEU A 38 12.30 3.82 6.35
CA LEU A 38 11.38 3.16 7.27
C LEU A 38 11.09 1.73 6.81
N PHE A 39 11.47 0.76 7.64
CA PHE A 39 11.00 -0.61 7.50
C PHE A 39 10.17 -1.00 8.72
N MET A 40 8.90 -1.32 8.50
CA MET A 40 8.00 -1.70 9.58
C MET A 40 7.24 -2.97 9.21
N LYS A 41 7.48 -4.04 9.97
CA LYS A 41 6.66 -5.25 9.94
C LYS A 41 5.81 -5.29 11.21
N VAL A 42 4.49 -5.22 11.06
CA VAL A 42 3.54 -5.26 12.18
C VAL A 42 2.63 -6.47 12.01
N GLU A 43 2.66 -7.35 13.00
CA GLU A 43 1.73 -8.48 13.09
C GLU A 43 0.65 -8.13 14.14
N PHE A 44 -0.60 -8.05 13.70
CA PHE A 44 -1.75 -7.82 14.58
C PHE A 44 -2.32 -9.17 15.03
N THR A 45 -2.00 -9.59 16.25
CA THR A 45 -2.57 -10.78 16.87
C THR A 45 -3.55 -10.36 17.98
N GLY A 46 -4.84 -10.64 17.79
CA GLY A 46 -5.85 -10.44 18.84
C GLY A 46 -7.26 -10.82 18.39
N ASN A 47 -7.95 -11.66 19.17
CA ASN A 47 -9.40 -11.83 19.08
C ASN A 47 -10.06 -10.56 19.61
N PHE A 48 -10.62 -9.77 18.70
CA PHE A 48 -11.29 -8.50 19.01
C PHE A 48 -12.71 -8.67 19.61
N GLU A 49 -13.17 -9.90 19.83
CA GLU A 49 -14.57 -10.22 20.17
C GLU A 49 -14.99 -10.00 21.63
N ALA A 50 -14.11 -9.56 22.53
CA ALA A 50 -14.46 -9.41 23.97
C ALA A 50 -14.29 -7.99 24.53
N LEU A 51 -14.92 -6.99 23.91
CA LEU A 51 -15.11 -5.69 24.56
C LEU A 51 -16.60 -5.31 24.53
N GLN A 52 -17.29 -5.51 25.65
CA GLN A 52 -18.66 -5.01 25.83
C GLN A 52 -18.69 -3.47 25.70
N PRO A 53 -19.67 -2.88 25.00
CA PRO A 53 -19.80 -1.43 24.91
C PRO A 53 -20.34 -0.86 26.24
N PHE A 54 -19.72 0.22 26.74
CA PHE A 54 -20.29 1.01 27.85
C PHE A 54 -21.53 1.80 27.37
N PRO A 55 -22.50 2.11 28.25
CA PRO A 55 -23.75 2.77 27.88
C PRO A 55 -23.54 4.17 27.28
N GLU A 56 -24.32 4.49 26.26
CA GLU A 56 -24.28 5.77 25.50
C GLU A 56 -24.64 7.01 26.35
N SER A 57 -25.09 6.85 27.59
CA SER A 57 -25.50 7.95 28.48
C SER A 57 -24.36 8.77 29.09
N LEU A 58 -23.09 8.40 28.85
CA LEU A 58 -21.90 9.11 29.35
C LEU A 58 -21.15 9.94 28.29
N TRP A 59 -21.70 10.08 27.08
CA TRP A 59 -21.02 10.73 25.95
C TRP A 59 -21.51 12.17 25.77
N ASN A 60 -20.67 13.17 26.12
CA ASN A 60 -20.93 14.55 25.72
C ASN A 60 -20.54 14.77 24.25
N LYS A 61 -21.41 15.42 23.48
CA LYS A 61 -21.15 15.82 22.09
C LYS A 61 -19.96 16.80 22.05
N GLY A 62 -18.79 16.30 21.67
CA GLY A 62 -17.59 17.12 21.48
C GLY A 62 -16.27 16.36 21.57
N ASP A 63 -16.25 15.20 22.23
CA ASP A 63 -14.98 14.53 22.56
C ASP A 63 -14.66 13.32 21.67
N ARG A 64 -13.50 13.38 21.00
CA ARG A 64 -12.83 12.22 20.36
C ARG A 64 -11.89 11.58 21.37
N PHE A 65 -12.21 10.37 21.84
CA PHE A 65 -11.29 9.58 22.67
C PHE A 65 -11.03 8.19 22.09
N GLY A 66 -9.73 7.84 22.08
CA GLY A 66 -9.23 6.50 21.83
C GLY A 66 -9.50 5.56 23.01
N ALA A 67 -9.50 4.27 22.72
CA ALA A 67 -9.69 3.22 23.71
C ALA A 67 -8.58 3.24 24.76
N LYS A 68 -8.98 3.25 26.03
CA LYS A 68 -8.08 3.21 27.19
C LYS A 68 -7.73 1.75 27.50
N MET A 69 -6.57 1.27 27.06
CA MET A 69 -5.96 0.06 27.63
C MET A 69 -5.44 0.38 29.03
N LYS A 70 -5.65 -0.52 30.00
CA LYS A 70 -5.24 -0.34 31.41
C LYS A 70 -3.71 -0.23 31.51
N GLY A 71 -3.22 1.00 31.58
CA GLY A 71 -1.87 1.36 32.00
C GLY A 71 -1.88 2.84 32.38
N ARG A 72 -1.70 3.17 33.67
CA ARG A 72 -1.53 4.55 34.12
C ARG A 72 -0.14 5.03 33.67
N LEU A 73 -0.07 6.14 32.93
CA LEU A 73 1.17 6.90 32.78
C LEU A 73 0.87 8.40 32.84
N LYS A 74 1.53 9.05 33.79
CA LYS A 74 1.43 10.48 34.13
C LYS A 74 2.56 11.20 33.39
N LEU A 75 2.24 12.23 32.61
CA LEU A 75 3.22 13.06 31.89
C LEU A 75 3.79 14.13 32.83
N VAL A 76 5.11 14.33 32.77
CA VAL A 76 5.79 15.52 33.27
C VAL A 76 6.72 16.01 32.15
N GLY A 77 6.60 17.28 31.75
CA GLY A 77 7.56 17.96 30.88
C GLY A 77 6.93 18.60 29.64
N SER A 78 6.75 19.92 29.71
CA SER A 78 6.35 20.80 28.60
C SER A 78 7.57 21.45 27.96
N ARG A 79 7.79 21.22 26.66
CA ARG A 79 8.45 22.17 25.74
C ARG A 79 7.86 22.02 24.34
N LYS A 80 7.58 23.15 23.68
CA LYS A 80 7.24 23.24 22.25
C LYS A 80 8.45 22.75 21.44
N LEU A 81 8.30 21.63 20.73
CA LEU A 81 9.05 21.34 19.52
C LEU A 81 8.11 21.63 18.35
N ASP A 82 8.61 22.33 17.33
CA ASP A 82 7.88 22.50 16.07
C ASP A 82 7.68 21.10 15.43
N ASP A 83 6.40 20.75 15.27
CA ASP A 83 5.86 19.40 15.11
C ASP A 83 5.81 19.01 13.63
N VAL A 84 6.95 18.61 13.04
CA VAL A 84 7.11 18.39 11.58
C VAL A 84 6.78 16.94 11.16
N SER A 85 6.51 16.02 12.09
CA SER A 85 6.23 14.62 11.76
C SER A 85 5.08 14.06 12.59
N ARG A 86 4.07 13.49 11.91
CA ARG A 86 2.84 13.02 12.54
C ARG A 86 2.49 11.63 12.07
N THR A 87 2.49 10.67 12.99
CA THR A 87 1.86 9.37 12.75
C THR A 87 0.56 9.25 13.54
N ARG A 88 -0.49 8.77 12.88
CA ARG A 88 -1.81 8.54 13.46
C ARG A 88 -2.32 7.17 13.02
N ALA A 89 -2.91 6.40 13.92
CA ALA A 89 -3.87 5.37 13.50
C ALA A 89 -5.19 5.52 14.22
N GLU A 90 -6.21 5.02 13.54
CA GLU A 90 -7.56 4.92 14.05
C GLU A 90 -7.93 3.44 14.23
N PHE A 91 -8.34 3.11 15.45
CA PHE A 91 -8.76 1.77 15.85
C PHE A 91 -10.29 1.71 15.90
N ARG A 92 -10.86 0.63 15.38
CA ARG A 92 -12.25 0.24 15.68
C ARG A 92 -12.26 -1.04 16.49
N LYS A 93 -13.45 -1.47 16.89
CA LYS A 93 -13.69 -2.69 17.68
C LYS A 93 -13.02 -3.94 17.11
N GLU A 94 -12.68 -3.96 15.81
CA GLU A 94 -12.07 -5.06 15.06
C GLU A 94 -10.56 -4.85 14.72
N GLY A 95 -9.91 -3.80 15.24
CA GLY A 95 -8.48 -3.53 15.02
C GLY A 95 -8.17 -2.21 14.30
N VAL A 96 -6.91 -2.06 13.84
CA VAL A 96 -6.47 -0.89 13.06
C VAL A 96 -7.16 -0.90 11.71
N ARG A 97 -7.92 0.16 11.40
CA ARG A 97 -8.51 0.33 10.07
C ARG A 97 -7.82 1.39 9.24
N THR A 98 -7.14 2.34 9.88
CA THR A 98 -6.49 3.45 9.18
C THR A 98 -5.13 3.75 9.81
N ILE A 99 -4.11 3.87 8.98
CA ILE A 99 -2.74 4.24 9.31
C ILE A 99 -2.41 5.48 8.48
N SER A 100 -1.95 6.53 9.14
CA SER A 100 -1.50 7.77 8.51
C SER A 100 -0.08 8.05 8.97
N ILE A 101 0.85 8.15 8.04
CA ILE A 101 2.26 8.42 8.26
C ILE A 101 2.60 9.71 7.53
N ASP A 102 3.05 10.72 8.27
CA ASP A 102 3.51 12.01 7.76
C ASP A 102 4.98 12.18 8.15
N LEU A 103 5.86 11.89 7.18
CA LEU A 103 7.32 11.91 7.32
C LEU A 103 7.92 12.61 6.08
N PRO A 104 8.16 13.92 6.13
CA PRO A 104 8.47 14.72 4.92
C PRO A 104 9.81 14.37 4.26
N TYR A 105 10.71 13.72 4.99
CA TYR A 105 12.07 13.35 4.54
C TYR A 105 12.23 11.87 4.20
N LEU A 106 11.13 11.11 4.20
CA LEU A 106 11.16 9.68 3.93
C LEU A 106 11.46 9.40 2.45
N ASP A 107 12.57 8.74 2.17
CA ASP A 107 13.02 8.34 0.83
C ASP A 107 12.55 6.91 0.52
N GLU A 108 12.60 6.01 1.49
CA GLU A 108 12.22 4.61 1.34
C GLU A 108 11.30 4.15 2.45
N CYS A 109 10.20 3.49 2.08
CA CYS A 109 9.20 3.01 3.02
C CYS A 109 8.78 1.59 2.65
N LYS A 110 8.96 0.66 3.57
CA LYS A 110 8.44 -0.70 3.44
C LYS A 110 7.61 -1.05 4.66
N LEU A 111 6.32 -1.30 4.41
CA LEU A 111 5.30 -1.55 5.41
C LEU A 111 4.68 -2.92 5.17
N ASP A 112 4.67 -3.76 6.19
CA ASP A 112 4.15 -5.10 6.11
C ASP A 112 3.18 -5.38 7.27
N PHE A 113 1.89 -5.38 6.96
CA PHE A 113 0.80 -5.51 7.94
C PHE A 113 0.13 -6.89 7.83
N TYR A 114 0.29 -7.75 8.84
CA TYR A 114 -0.40 -9.04 8.88
C TYR A 114 -1.58 -9.03 9.85
N GLY A 115 -2.61 -9.83 9.54
CA GLY A 115 -3.76 -10.06 10.41
C GLY A 115 -4.88 -9.01 10.31
N LEU A 116 -4.72 -7.96 9.49
CA LEU A 116 -5.76 -6.96 9.24
C LEU A 116 -6.62 -7.38 8.04
N ARG A 117 -7.93 -7.54 8.23
CA ARG A 117 -8.88 -7.88 7.13
C ARG A 117 -9.08 -6.72 6.15
N SER A 118 -8.98 -5.47 6.61
CA SER A 118 -9.02 -4.28 5.76
C SER A 118 -8.33 -3.10 6.44
N CYS A 119 -7.21 -2.66 5.88
CA CYS A 119 -6.44 -1.53 6.38
C CYS A 119 -6.33 -0.45 5.30
N SER A 120 -6.51 0.80 5.72
CA SER A 120 -6.30 2.00 4.91
C SER A 120 -4.97 2.63 5.30
N LEU A 121 -4.09 2.87 4.34
CA LEU A 121 -2.85 3.58 4.52
C LEU A 121 -2.94 4.96 3.87
N THR A 122 -2.44 5.98 4.55
CA THR A 122 -2.12 7.29 3.98
C THR A 122 -0.67 7.60 4.31
N LEU A 123 0.17 7.75 3.28
CA LEU A 123 1.56 8.15 3.43
C LEU A 123 1.75 9.52 2.78
N THR A 124 2.19 10.49 3.57
CA THR A 124 2.58 11.82 3.10
C THR A 124 4.09 11.94 3.25
N SER A 125 4.77 12.08 2.12
CA SER A 125 6.19 12.35 2.09
C SER A 125 6.60 12.93 0.74
N SER A 126 7.20 14.12 0.77
CA SER A 126 7.59 14.84 -0.43
C SER A 126 8.80 14.20 -1.14
N LYS A 127 9.58 13.36 -0.45
CA LYS A 127 10.83 12.79 -0.96
C LYS A 127 10.76 11.31 -1.31
N ILE A 128 9.61 10.67 -1.14
CA ILE A 128 9.49 9.23 -1.30
C ILE A 128 9.92 8.77 -2.69
N VAL A 129 10.92 7.89 -2.74
CA VAL A 129 11.50 7.28 -3.94
C VAL A 129 11.07 5.81 -4.07
N SER A 130 10.93 5.10 -2.95
CA SER A 130 10.57 3.69 -2.95
C SER A 130 9.49 3.39 -1.91
N LEU A 131 8.38 2.78 -2.35
CA LEU A 131 7.29 2.38 -1.48
C LEU A 131 6.92 0.91 -1.72
N GLU A 132 7.02 0.11 -0.66
CA GLU A 132 6.53 -1.26 -0.61
C GLU A 132 5.48 -1.40 0.48
N VAL A 133 4.27 -1.81 0.12
CA VAL A 133 3.16 -1.96 1.06
C VAL A 133 2.56 -3.34 0.94
N GLN A 134 2.47 -4.02 2.09
CA GLN A 134 1.79 -5.28 2.23
C GLN A 134 0.67 -5.20 3.28
N GLY A 135 -0.48 -5.81 2.97
CA GLY A 135 -1.60 -5.93 3.92
C GLY A 135 -2.56 -4.73 4.00
N CYS A 136 -2.47 -3.78 3.07
CA CYS A 136 -3.39 -2.64 2.99
C CYS A 136 -4.32 -2.76 1.77
N SER A 137 -5.62 -2.60 2.01
CA SER A 137 -6.66 -2.69 0.99
C SER A 137 -7.06 -1.34 0.42
N ARG A 138 -6.74 -0.25 1.13
CA ARG A 138 -6.83 1.12 0.63
C ARG A 138 -5.51 1.83 0.84
N ILE A 139 -4.96 2.45 -0.20
CA ILE A 139 -3.65 3.09 -0.15
C ILE A 139 -3.77 4.49 -0.74
N ARG A 140 -3.29 5.50 0.00
CA ARG A 140 -3.25 6.88 -0.45
C ARG A 140 -1.85 7.46 -0.29
N VAL A 141 -1.30 7.99 -1.38
CA VAL A 141 0.03 8.63 -1.41
C VAL A 141 -0.08 9.92 -2.23
N PRO A 142 -0.48 11.05 -1.60
CA PRO A 142 -0.75 12.29 -2.33
C PRO A 142 0.48 12.87 -3.02
N GLU A 143 1.64 12.76 -2.37
CA GLU A 143 2.94 13.26 -2.85
C GLU A 143 3.75 12.09 -3.39
N SER A 144 3.90 12.01 -4.71
CA SER A 144 4.52 10.85 -5.39
C SER A 144 5.36 11.22 -6.61
N GLN A 145 5.72 12.51 -6.75
CA GLN A 145 6.47 13.03 -7.90
C GLN A 145 7.84 12.39 -8.07
N HIS A 146 8.47 11.94 -6.98
CA HIS A 146 9.78 11.31 -6.97
C HIS A 146 9.73 9.79 -6.85
N LEU A 147 8.53 9.19 -6.78
CA LEU A 147 8.38 7.77 -6.56
C LEU A 147 8.82 6.99 -7.81
N ARG A 148 9.90 6.22 -7.67
CA ARG A 148 10.48 5.38 -8.74
C ARG A 148 10.05 3.93 -8.64
N ASN A 149 9.88 3.43 -7.41
CA ASN A 149 9.53 2.05 -7.15
C ASN A 149 8.25 1.97 -6.32
N LEU A 150 7.23 1.32 -6.87
CA LEU A 150 5.99 1.05 -6.15
C LEU A 150 5.69 -0.45 -6.16
N SER A 151 5.56 -1.02 -4.97
CA SER A 151 5.21 -2.41 -4.78
C SER A 151 4.02 -2.52 -3.83
N ILE A 152 2.91 -3.08 -4.32
CA ILE A 152 1.70 -3.30 -3.52
C ILE A 152 1.39 -4.80 -3.53
N PHE A 153 1.34 -5.36 -2.33
CA PHE A 153 1.11 -6.78 -2.08
C PHE A 153 -0.07 -6.94 -1.13
N ASN A 154 -1.23 -7.35 -1.64
CA ASN A 154 -2.32 -7.66 -0.71
C ASN A 154 -3.24 -8.73 -1.28
N SER A 155 -3.89 -9.49 -0.40
CA SER A 155 -4.93 -10.43 -0.81
C SER A 155 -6.08 -9.71 -1.52
N ALA A 156 -6.46 -8.53 -1.02
CA ALA A 156 -7.54 -7.71 -1.59
C ALA A 156 -7.19 -6.21 -1.63
N VAL A 157 -7.10 -5.61 -2.82
CA VAL A 157 -6.91 -4.15 -3.00
C VAL A 157 -8.15 -3.53 -3.62
N TYR A 158 -8.76 -2.56 -2.92
CA TYR A 158 -10.01 -1.92 -3.36
C TYR A 158 -9.81 -0.50 -3.88
N MET A 159 -8.87 0.24 -3.30
CA MET A 159 -8.71 1.65 -3.62
C MET A 159 -7.23 2.02 -3.55
N VAL A 160 -6.74 2.64 -4.62
CA VAL A 160 -5.42 3.23 -4.65
C VAL A 160 -5.55 4.66 -5.17
N GLU A 161 -5.21 5.62 -4.31
CA GLU A 161 -5.22 7.05 -4.55
C GLU A 161 -3.80 7.58 -4.45
N ILE A 162 -3.04 7.40 -5.52
CA ILE A 162 -1.68 7.91 -5.62
C ILE A 162 -1.73 9.16 -6.50
N GLY A 163 -0.91 10.16 -6.18
CA GLY A 163 -0.69 11.32 -7.04
C GLY A 163 -0.12 10.92 -8.41
N ASN A 164 0.28 11.90 -9.20
CA ASN A 164 0.91 11.60 -10.48
C ASN A 164 2.25 10.87 -10.28
N LEU A 165 2.56 9.91 -11.16
CA LEU A 165 3.73 9.02 -11.06
C LEU A 165 4.73 9.26 -12.21
N PRO A 166 5.19 10.51 -12.45
CA PRO A 166 6.00 10.84 -13.63
C PRO A 166 7.40 10.22 -13.61
N ALA A 167 7.89 9.82 -12.43
CA ALA A 167 9.22 9.23 -12.24
C ALA A 167 9.17 7.71 -12.03
N LEU A 168 7.99 7.08 -12.12
CA LEU A 168 7.85 5.67 -11.78
C LEU A 168 8.50 4.78 -12.83
N GLU A 169 9.51 4.02 -12.42
CA GLU A 169 10.26 3.12 -13.29
C GLU A 169 9.83 1.67 -13.07
N PHE A 170 9.43 1.32 -11.85
CA PHE A 170 9.04 -0.03 -11.46
C PHE A 170 7.68 -0.03 -10.74
N LEU A 171 6.74 -0.82 -11.27
CA LEU A 171 5.45 -1.08 -10.65
C LEU A 171 5.27 -2.58 -10.43
N SER A 172 5.00 -2.98 -9.20
CA SER A 172 4.59 -4.34 -8.86
C SER A 172 3.25 -4.36 -8.16
N MET A 173 2.27 -5.00 -8.79
CA MET A 173 0.95 -5.29 -8.25
C MET A 173 0.82 -6.79 -8.06
N ARG A 174 0.67 -7.26 -6.82
CA ARG A 174 0.43 -8.68 -6.52
C ARG A 174 -0.74 -8.83 -5.57
N GLY A 175 -1.46 -9.92 -5.75
CA GLY A 175 -2.60 -10.23 -4.91
C GLY A 175 -3.51 -11.27 -5.50
N ILE A 176 -4.49 -11.68 -4.70
CA ILE A 176 -5.54 -12.59 -5.17
C ILE A 176 -6.59 -11.78 -5.93
N GLN A 177 -7.11 -10.72 -5.30
CA GLN A 177 -8.22 -9.93 -5.82
C GLN A 177 -7.89 -8.43 -5.84
N TRP A 178 -8.05 -7.79 -6.99
CA TRP A 178 -7.93 -6.34 -7.10
C TRP A 178 -9.18 -5.74 -7.73
N CYS A 179 -9.62 -4.59 -7.22
CA CYS A 179 -10.62 -3.79 -7.89
C CYS A 179 -10.08 -3.35 -9.26
N TRP A 180 -10.86 -3.60 -10.32
CA TRP A 180 -10.46 -3.25 -11.67
C TRP A 180 -10.20 -1.74 -11.83
N ASP A 181 -11.01 -0.91 -11.18
CA ASP A 181 -10.81 0.54 -11.20
C ASP A 181 -9.48 0.95 -10.56
N ALA A 182 -9.02 0.22 -9.53
CA ALA A 182 -7.73 0.48 -8.91
C ALA A 182 -6.57 0.12 -9.86
N ILE A 183 -6.68 -1.02 -10.57
CA ILE A 183 -5.72 -1.42 -11.61
C ILE A 183 -5.66 -0.36 -12.71
N CYS A 184 -6.80 0.00 -13.30
CA CYS A 184 -6.90 0.99 -14.37
C CYS A 184 -6.32 2.35 -13.96
N LYS A 185 -6.64 2.83 -12.75
CA LYS A 185 -6.13 4.10 -12.24
C LYS A 185 -4.62 4.08 -12.10
N ILE A 186 -4.03 3.05 -11.49
CA ILE A 186 -2.58 2.99 -11.32
C ILE A 186 -1.87 2.88 -12.67
N LEU A 187 -2.33 1.99 -13.57
CA LEU A 187 -1.71 1.83 -14.89
C LEU A 187 -1.76 3.15 -15.68
N LYS A 188 -2.88 3.86 -15.64
CA LYS A 188 -3.00 5.18 -16.28
C LYS A 188 -2.01 6.21 -15.71
N LEU A 189 -1.74 6.17 -14.41
CA LEU A 189 -0.76 7.07 -13.77
C LEU A 189 0.69 6.64 -14.05
N ALA A 190 0.91 5.36 -14.33
CA ALA A 190 2.21 4.72 -14.52
C ALA A 190 2.59 4.55 -16.01
N SER A 191 2.21 5.49 -16.89
CA SER A 191 2.47 5.41 -18.34
C SER A 191 3.97 5.28 -18.69
N GLU A 192 4.83 5.86 -17.86
CA GLU A 192 6.29 5.89 -18.05
C GLU A 192 7.02 4.67 -17.49
N VAL A 193 6.28 3.68 -16.96
CA VAL A 193 6.87 2.52 -16.29
C VAL A 193 7.75 1.72 -17.26
N LYS A 194 8.94 1.34 -16.78
CA LYS A 194 9.87 0.50 -17.53
C LYS A 194 9.66 -0.98 -17.20
N HIS A 195 9.38 -1.28 -15.93
CA HIS A 195 9.18 -2.64 -15.45
C HIS A 195 7.81 -2.78 -14.78
N LEU A 196 6.95 -3.61 -15.36
CA LEU A 196 5.62 -3.87 -14.84
C LEU A 196 5.50 -5.34 -14.42
N PHE A 197 5.13 -5.54 -13.16
CA PHE A 197 4.90 -6.86 -12.59
C PHE A 197 3.45 -6.94 -12.11
N MET A 198 2.64 -7.78 -12.75
CA MET A 198 1.21 -7.94 -12.49
C MET A 198 0.91 -9.40 -12.18
N LYS A 199 1.03 -9.78 -10.90
CA LYS A 199 0.59 -11.09 -10.40
C LYS A 199 -0.68 -10.97 -9.59
N VAL A 200 -1.72 -10.55 -10.29
CA VAL A 200 -3.10 -10.49 -9.79
C VAL A 200 -3.88 -11.65 -10.40
N GLU A 201 -4.59 -12.42 -9.57
CA GLU A 201 -5.29 -13.63 -10.02
C GLU A 201 -6.72 -13.34 -10.50
N PHE A 202 -7.42 -12.45 -9.81
CA PHE A 202 -8.81 -12.08 -10.06
C PHE A 202 -9.04 -10.58 -9.91
N THR A 203 -10.11 -10.10 -10.53
CA THR A 203 -10.65 -8.77 -10.24
C THR A 203 -11.85 -8.84 -9.30
N GLY A 204 -12.34 -7.70 -8.82
CA GLY A 204 -13.65 -7.59 -8.20
C GLY A 204 -13.71 -6.61 -7.03
N ASN A 205 -14.94 -6.35 -6.58
CA ASN A 205 -15.24 -5.40 -5.52
C ASN A 205 -15.75 -6.17 -4.29
N PHE A 206 -14.86 -6.45 -3.35
CA PHE A 206 -15.13 -7.09 -2.05
C PHE A 206 -15.53 -8.58 -2.10
N GLU A 207 -16.74 -8.92 -2.53
CA GLU A 207 -17.35 -10.23 -2.20
C GLU A 207 -17.22 -11.30 -3.28
N ALA A 208 -16.99 -10.92 -4.54
CA ALA A 208 -16.90 -11.86 -5.66
C ALA A 208 -15.56 -11.75 -6.38
N LEU A 209 -14.89 -12.88 -6.56
CA LEU A 209 -13.80 -13.03 -7.51
C LEU A 209 -14.41 -12.99 -8.92
N GLN A 210 -13.91 -12.08 -9.74
CA GLN A 210 -14.34 -11.90 -11.12
C GLN A 210 -13.14 -12.13 -12.06
N PRO A 211 -13.39 -12.64 -13.27
CA PRO A 211 -12.35 -12.64 -14.30
C PRO A 211 -11.92 -11.20 -14.60
N PHE A 212 -10.75 -11.05 -15.22
CA PHE A 212 -10.36 -9.76 -15.77
C PHE A 212 -11.32 -9.35 -16.90
N PRO A 213 -11.75 -8.08 -16.95
CA PRO A 213 -12.40 -7.54 -18.14
C PRO A 213 -11.48 -7.64 -19.36
N GLU A 214 -12.05 -7.69 -20.55
CA GLU A 214 -11.28 -7.67 -21.80
C GLU A 214 -10.42 -6.41 -21.87
N VAL A 215 -9.13 -6.58 -22.19
CA VAL A 215 -8.19 -5.48 -22.36
C VAL A 215 -7.69 -5.48 -23.79
N ASP A 216 -7.70 -4.30 -24.39
CA ASP A 216 -7.15 -4.12 -25.72
C ASP A 216 -5.62 -4.20 -25.67
N PHE A 217 -5.07 -5.20 -26.35
CA PHE A 217 -3.63 -5.42 -26.41
C PHE A 217 -2.88 -4.20 -26.98
N VAL A 218 -3.38 -3.62 -28.07
CA VAL A 218 -2.73 -2.50 -28.75
C VAL A 218 -2.81 -1.24 -27.89
N ASP A 219 -3.99 -0.93 -27.34
CA ASP A 219 -4.15 0.24 -26.48
C ASP A 219 -3.30 0.13 -25.21
N PHE A 220 -3.17 -1.07 -24.63
CA PHE A 220 -2.36 -1.30 -23.44
C PHE A 220 -0.89 -0.93 -23.68
N PHE A 221 -0.27 -1.44 -24.74
CA PHE A 221 1.14 -1.14 -25.02
C PHE A 221 1.35 0.27 -25.55
N ASN A 222 0.40 0.84 -26.30
CA ASN A 222 0.44 2.25 -26.69
C ASN A 222 0.39 3.20 -25.48
N SER A 223 -0.28 2.77 -24.39
CA SER A 223 -0.34 3.53 -23.14
C SER A 223 0.91 3.36 -22.26
N HIS A 224 1.80 2.42 -22.60
CA HIS A 224 3.04 2.15 -21.86
C HIS A 224 4.24 2.01 -22.82
N PRO A 225 4.59 3.07 -23.58
CA PRO A 225 5.55 3.00 -24.68
C PRO A 225 6.98 2.68 -24.23
N HIS A 226 7.30 2.91 -22.95
CA HIS A 226 8.62 2.67 -22.36
C HIS A 226 8.76 1.33 -21.64
N LEU A 227 7.72 0.48 -21.69
CA LEU A 227 7.72 -0.80 -21.03
C LEU A 227 8.77 -1.74 -21.64
N ARG A 228 9.75 -2.13 -20.82
CA ARG A 228 10.86 -3.03 -21.16
C ARG A 228 10.67 -4.43 -20.64
N LYS A 229 10.17 -4.56 -19.42
CA LYS A 229 9.95 -5.85 -18.77
C LYS A 229 8.51 -5.96 -18.30
N PHE A 230 7.83 -7.02 -18.72
CA PHE A 230 6.46 -7.30 -18.34
C PHE A 230 6.32 -8.71 -17.78
N ASP A 231 6.17 -8.83 -16.45
CA ASP A 231 5.83 -10.10 -15.80
C ASP A 231 4.33 -10.09 -15.47
N ILE A 232 3.59 -11.07 -15.97
CA ILE A 232 2.14 -11.12 -15.91
C ILE A 232 1.65 -12.51 -15.52
N HIS A 233 0.62 -12.55 -14.68
CA HIS A 233 -0.10 -13.79 -14.38
C HIS A 233 -1.02 -14.19 -15.54
N GLY A 234 -1.15 -15.50 -15.77
CA GLY A 234 -1.89 -16.06 -16.90
C GLY A 234 -3.33 -15.57 -17.04
N ALA A 235 -4.01 -15.29 -15.92
CA ALA A 235 -5.38 -14.76 -15.94
C ALA A 235 -5.48 -13.38 -16.62
N MET A 236 -4.55 -12.47 -16.32
CA MET A 236 -4.50 -11.15 -16.97
C MET A 236 -4.02 -11.26 -18.42
N PHE A 237 -3.10 -12.20 -18.71
CA PHE A 237 -2.64 -12.43 -20.08
C PHE A 237 -3.78 -12.90 -20.99
N ILE A 238 -4.63 -13.81 -20.49
CA ILE A 238 -5.84 -14.24 -21.22
C ILE A 238 -6.72 -13.04 -21.55
N ALA A 239 -6.96 -12.12 -20.60
CA ALA A 239 -7.77 -10.93 -20.83
C ALA A 239 -7.18 -9.96 -21.87
N LEU A 240 -5.86 -9.84 -21.95
CA LEU A 240 -5.18 -9.09 -23.02
C LEU A 240 -5.36 -9.75 -24.39
N CYS A 241 -5.46 -11.08 -24.46
CA CYS A 241 -5.62 -11.82 -25.71
C CYS A 241 -7.07 -11.97 -26.17
N GLN A 242 -8.05 -11.72 -25.28
CA GLN A 242 -9.47 -11.88 -25.60
C GLN A 242 -9.94 -10.87 -26.66
N LYS A 243 -9.50 -9.62 -26.55
CA LYS A 243 -9.83 -8.59 -27.51
C LYS A 243 -8.87 -8.67 -28.70
N ASN A 244 -9.37 -9.21 -29.81
CA ASN A 244 -8.60 -9.57 -31.01
C ASN A 244 -8.21 -8.36 -31.88
N SER A 245 -7.83 -7.24 -31.27
CA SER A 245 -7.50 -5.99 -31.99
C SER A 245 -6.31 -6.16 -32.94
N LEU A 246 -5.44 -7.16 -32.70
CA LEU A 246 -4.37 -7.54 -33.63
C LEU A 246 -4.86 -8.11 -34.97
N LYS A 247 -6.07 -8.69 -35.04
CA LYS A 247 -6.63 -9.19 -36.31
C LYS A 247 -7.08 -8.09 -37.25
N HIS A 248 -7.38 -6.91 -36.70
CA HIS A 248 -7.78 -5.71 -37.45
C HIS A 248 -6.75 -4.58 -37.31
N GLY A 249 -5.64 -4.85 -36.63
CA GLY A 249 -4.62 -3.87 -36.29
C GLY A 249 -3.70 -3.58 -37.47
N ASP A 250 -3.04 -2.43 -37.41
CA ASP A 250 -1.97 -2.07 -38.32
C ASP A 250 -0.90 -3.18 -38.31
N PRO A 251 -0.58 -3.82 -39.46
CA PRO A 251 0.50 -4.79 -39.53
C PRO A 251 1.86 -4.21 -39.10
N GLY A 252 1.99 -2.88 -38.98
CA GLY A 252 3.13 -2.16 -38.42
C GLY A 252 3.09 -1.95 -36.90
N PHE A 253 2.17 -2.54 -36.14
CA PHE A 253 2.17 -2.42 -34.67
C PHE A 253 3.46 -3.01 -34.08
N LEU A 254 4.18 -2.19 -33.31
CA LEU A 254 5.44 -2.52 -32.67
C LEU A 254 5.40 -2.15 -31.19
N ILE A 255 6.12 -2.92 -30.37
CA ILE A 255 6.36 -2.61 -28.96
C ILE A 255 7.87 -2.37 -28.81
N PRO A 256 8.38 -1.19 -29.19
CA PRO A 256 9.80 -1.00 -29.52
C PRO A 256 10.74 -1.14 -28.32
N CYS A 257 10.26 -0.88 -27.11
CA CYS A 257 11.07 -0.95 -25.89
C CYS A 257 11.00 -2.30 -25.17
N LEU A 258 10.09 -3.21 -25.57
CA LEU A 258 9.84 -4.45 -24.84
C LEU A 258 10.97 -5.45 -25.07
N GLU A 259 11.73 -5.72 -24.01
CA GLU A 259 12.89 -6.60 -23.99
C GLU A 259 12.53 -8.00 -23.47
N GLU A 260 11.64 -8.08 -22.47
CA GLU A 260 11.30 -9.33 -21.78
C GLU A 260 9.82 -9.40 -21.41
N VAL A 261 9.16 -10.53 -21.74
CA VAL A 261 7.82 -10.87 -21.27
C VAL A 261 7.87 -12.21 -20.56
N VAL A 262 7.40 -12.23 -19.32
CA VAL A 262 7.27 -13.44 -18.51
C VAL A 262 5.80 -13.68 -18.22
N ILE A 263 5.27 -14.81 -18.68
CA ILE A 263 3.88 -15.19 -18.43
C ILE A 263 3.90 -16.34 -17.43
N THR A 264 3.43 -16.08 -16.22
CA THR A 264 3.31 -17.11 -15.19
C THR A 264 1.94 -17.79 -15.30
N MET A 265 1.92 -19.03 -15.79
CA MET A 265 0.72 -19.87 -15.82
C MET A 265 0.72 -20.80 -14.60
N ARG A 266 -0.34 -20.80 -13.80
CA ARG A 266 -0.58 -21.88 -12.84
C ARG A 266 -1.42 -22.97 -13.50
N SER A 267 -1.05 -24.22 -13.27
CA SER A 267 -1.89 -25.35 -13.67
C SER A 267 -3.19 -25.31 -12.86
N PRO A 268 -4.37 -25.46 -13.48
CA PRO A 268 -5.62 -25.59 -12.74
C PRO A 268 -5.66 -26.82 -11.81
N LEU A 269 -4.68 -27.73 -11.92
CA LEU A 269 -4.58 -28.96 -11.11
C LEU A 269 -3.75 -28.80 -9.82
N ASN A 270 -2.97 -27.73 -9.67
CA ASN A 270 -2.17 -27.48 -8.46
C ASN A 270 -2.51 -26.09 -7.89
N ALA A 271 -3.66 -26.02 -7.22
CA ALA A 271 -3.99 -24.91 -6.33
C ALA A 271 -3.44 -25.21 -4.92
N GLU A 272 -2.12 -25.38 -4.81
CA GLU A 272 -1.31 -25.38 -3.58
C GLU A 272 0.15 -25.09 -3.93
#